data_AF-A0A0A9F0J6-F1
#
_entry.id   AF-A0A0A9F0J6-F1
#
_cell.length_a   1.000
_cell.length_b   1.000
_cell.length_c   1.000
_cell.angle_alpha   90.00
_cell.angle_beta   90.00
_cell.angle_gamma   90.00
#
_symmetry.space_group_name_H-M   'P 1'
#
loop_
_entity.id
_entity.type
_entity.pdbx_description
1 polymer ?
#
loop_
_entity_poly.entity_id
_entity_poly.type
_entity_poly.pdbx_seq_one_letter_code
_entity_poly.pdbx_strand_id
1 'polypeptide(L)'
;MDAAIAPAIDMKLPWAAVIGNHDQEGTLSREGAMHHLVGMKNSLSSFNPEGMQIDGYGNYNLEVSGVEGTSLNEKSVLNLYFLDSGDYSTVPSIKGYGWIKVSQQVWFQQTSSSLQIQKEAILR
;
A
#
# COMPACT_ATOMS: atom_id res chain seq x y z
N MET A 1 2.38 14.92 9.38
CA MET A 1 2.66 14.07 8.21
C MET A 1 3.81 14.64 7.39
N ASP A 2 3.70 15.87 6.88
CA ASP A 2 4.70 16.49 5.99
C ASP A 2 6.14 16.43 6.51
N ALA A 3 6.38 16.87 7.74
CA ALA A 3 7.72 16.87 8.32
C ALA A 3 8.37 15.48 8.41
N ALA A 4 7.57 14.42 8.55
CA ALA A 4 8.07 13.04 8.61
C ALA A 4 8.53 12.53 7.24
N ILE A 5 7.91 13.03 6.16
CA ILE A 5 8.18 12.60 4.78
C ILE A 5 9.14 13.56 4.05
N ALA A 6 9.26 14.80 4.53
CA ALA A 6 10.12 15.83 3.95
C ALA A 6 11.53 15.33 3.56
N PRO A 7 12.25 14.53 4.37
CA PRO A 7 13.57 14.03 3.98
C PRO A 7 13.57 13.24 2.67
N ALA A 8 12.59 12.35 2.46
CA ALA A 8 12.48 11.57 1.22
C ALA A 8 12.17 12.47 0.01
N ILE A 9 11.30 13.47 0.21
CA ILE A 9 10.93 14.44 -0.84
C ILE A 9 12.13 15.32 -1.22
N ASP A 10 12.85 15.84 -0.23
CA ASP A 10 14.01 16.71 -0.42
C ASP A 10 15.15 15.97 -1.14
N MET A 11 15.34 14.69 -0.80
CA MET A 11 16.28 13.80 -1.49
C MET A 11 15.78 13.29 -2.85
N LYS A 12 14.56 13.68 -3.26
CA LYS A 12 13.91 13.25 -4.51
C LYS A 12 13.77 11.73 -4.63
N LEU A 13 13.61 11.03 -3.51
CA LEU A 13 13.43 9.59 -3.49
C LEU A 13 11.96 9.24 -3.76
N PRO A 14 11.68 8.20 -4.56
CA PRO A 14 10.36 7.59 -4.56
C PRO A 14 10.10 6.96 -3.19
N TRP A 15 8.88 7.09 -2.69
CA TRP A 15 8.49 6.53 -1.40
C TRP A 15 7.04 6.07 -1.43
N ALA A 16 6.68 5.13 -0.57
CA ALA A 16 5.33 4.64 -0.40
C ALA A 16 5.06 4.44 1.09
N ALA A 17 3.82 4.60 1.53
CA ALA A 17 3.42 4.45 2.92
C ALA A 17 2.08 3.73 3.06
N VAL A 18 1.94 2.99 4.16
CA VAL A 18 0.66 2.52 4.67
C VAL A 18 0.38 3.23 5.98
N ILE A 19 -0.89 3.56 6.21
CA ILE A 19 -1.32 4.39 7.34
C ILE A 19 -1.31 3.54 8.62
N GLY A 20 -0.66 4.03 9.67
CA GLY A 20 -0.75 3.46 11.02
C GLY A 20 -2.05 3.86 11.73
N ASN A 21 -2.26 3.33 12.94
CA ASN A 21 -3.38 3.75 13.78
C ASN A 21 -3.23 5.24 14.21
N HIS A 22 -2.02 5.66 14.58
CA HIS A 22 -1.73 7.03 15.03
C HIS A 22 -1.79 8.11 13.94
N ASP A 23 -1.65 7.73 12.66
CA ASP A 23 -1.64 8.70 11.56
C ASP A 23 -3.01 9.38 11.35
N GLN A 24 -4.07 8.83 11.93
CA GLN A 24 -5.42 9.41 11.92
C GLN A 24 -5.82 10.10 13.23
N GLU A 25 -4.94 10.12 14.24
CA GLU A 25 -5.22 10.79 15.53
C GLU A 25 -5.03 12.32 15.46
N GLY A 26 -4.65 12.83 14.29
CA GLY A 26 -4.57 14.25 13.97
C GLY A 26 -5.89 14.85 13.50
N THR A 27 -5.81 15.83 12.59
CA THR A 27 -6.99 16.56 12.08
C THR A 27 -7.66 15.91 10.87
N LEU A 28 -7.05 14.89 10.27
CA LEU A 28 -7.55 14.22 9.08
C LEU A 28 -8.21 12.89 9.45
N SER A 29 -9.31 12.55 8.76
CA SER A 29 -9.81 11.19 8.75
C SER A 29 -8.77 10.25 8.13
N ARG A 30 -8.92 8.93 8.33
CA ARG A 30 -8.05 7.93 7.69
C ARG A 30 -8.00 8.06 6.17
N GLU A 31 -9.17 8.27 5.55
CA GLU A 31 -9.29 8.55 4.11
C GLU A 31 -8.60 9.87 3.73
N GLY A 32 -8.76 10.92 4.54
CA GLY A 32 -8.10 12.20 4.34
C GLY A 32 -6.58 12.11 4.44
N ALA A 33 -6.07 11.32 5.39
CA ALA A 33 -4.65 11.01 5.52
C ALA A 33 -4.13 10.27 4.28
N MET A 34 -4.89 9.30 3.76
CA MET A 34 -4.52 8.61 2.52
C MET A 34 -4.48 9.57 1.33
N HIS A 35 -5.53 10.41 1.18
CA HIS A 35 -5.58 11.43 0.12
C HIS A 35 -4.36 12.34 0.16
N HIS A 36 -3.96 12.75 1.37
CA HIS A 36 -2.79 13.57 1.56
C HIS A 36 -1.51 12.85 1.13
N LEU A 37 -1.26 11.63 1.60
CA LEU A 37 -0.08 10.83 1.25
C LEU A 37 0.02 10.55 -0.25
N VAL A 38 -1.10 10.22 -0.91
CA VAL A 38 -1.14 9.97 -2.35
C VAL A 38 -0.84 11.24 -3.14
N GLY A 39 -1.31 12.40 -2.68
CA GLY A 39 -1.09 13.68 -3.34
C GLY A 39 0.31 14.28 -3.17
N MET A 40 1.14 13.71 -2.29
CA MET A 40 2.48 14.23 -2.01
C MET A 40 3.49 13.90 -3.12
N LYS A 41 4.49 14.78 -3.27
CA LYS A 41 5.52 14.65 -4.30
C LYS A 41 6.30 13.34 -4.15
N ASN A 42 6.57 12.68 -5.28
CA ASN A 42 7.28 11.40 -5.39
C ASN A 42 6.63 10.24 -4.59
N SER A 43 5.38 10.41 -4.16
CA SER A 43 4.62 9.31 -3.57
C SER A 43 4.27 8.29 -4.65
N LEU A 44 4.51 7.02 -4.32
CA LEU A 44 4.00 5.85 -5.03
C LEU A 44 2.85 5.20 -4.26
N SER A 45 2.37 5.85 -3.20
CA SER A 45 1.23 5.34 -2.43
C SER A 45 -0.04 5.42 -3.29
N SER A 46 -0.94 4.46 -3.12
CA SER A 46 -2.21 4.41 -3.86
C SER A 46 -3.38 4.09 -2.94
N PHE A 47 -4.57 4.51 -3.37
CA PHE A 47 -5.81 3.99 -2.81
C PHE A 47 -5.98 2.51 -3.12
N ASN A 48 -6.95 1.89 -2.43
CA ASN A 48 -7.51 0.59 -2.78
C ASN A 48 -7.79 0.51 -4.30
N PRO A 49 -7.59 -0.66 -4.94
CA PRO A 49 -7.93 -0.84 -6.35
C PRO A 49 -9.39 -0.54 -6.63
N GLU A 50 -9.64 0.13 -7.75
CA GLU A 50 -10.99 0.46 -8.19
C GLU A 50 -11.84 -0.80 -8.38
N GLY A 51 -13.13 -0.68 -8.08
CA GLY A 51 -14.10 -1.78 -8.22
C GLY A 51 -14.00 -2.87 -7.16
N MET A 52 -13.06 -2.79 -6.21
CA MET A 52 -12.95 -3.73 -5.09
C MET A 52 -13.43 -3.11 -3.79
N GLN A 53 -14.21 -3.86 -3.01
CA GLN A 53 -14.64 -3.45 -1.67
C GLN A 53 -13.66 -4.06 -0.65
N ILE A 54 -12.72 -3.24 -0.18
CA ILE A 54 -11.65 -3.64 0.74
C ILE A 54 -11.69 -2.73 1.95
N ASP A 55 -11.56 -3.29 3.15
CA ASP A 55 -11.46 -2.50 4.37
C ASP A 55 -10.21 -1.62 4.39
N GLY A 56 -10.33 -0.40 4.91
CA GLY A 56 -9.27 0.61 4.87
C GLY A 56 -9.27 1.39 3.55
N TYR A 57 -8.27 2.24 3.36
CA TYR A 57 -8.18 3.13 2.19
C TYR A 57 -6.87 2.97 1.40
N GLY A 58 -5.83 2.41 2.00
CA GLY A 58 -4.49 2.28 1.42
C GLY A 58 -4.01 0.84 1.26
N ASN A 59 -4.80 -0.03 0.62
CA ASN A 59 -4.36 -1.39 0.25
C ASN A 59 -3.89 -1.40 -1.21
N TYR A 60 -2.61 -1.64 -1.47
CA TYR A 60 -2.07 -1.59 -2.84
C TYR A 60 -0.79 -2.43 -2.99
N ASN A 61 -0.45 -2.77 -4.23
CA ASN A 61 0.79 -3.48 -4.56
C ASN A 61 1.71 -2.57 -5.38
N LEU A 62 3.00 -2.58 -5.09
CA LEU A 62 4.03 -2.00 -5.93
C LEU A 62 4.98 -3.07 -6.44
N GLU A 63 5.20 -3.06 -7.75
CA GLU A 63 6.21 -3.89 -8.41
C GLU A 63 7.53 -3.12 -8.48
N VAL A 64 8.59 -3.72 -7.95
CA VAL A 64 9.95 -3.20 -8.12
C VAL A 64 10.55 -3.88 -9.33
N SER A 65 10.84 -3.10 -10.37
CA SER A 65 11.51 -3.59 -11.57
C SER A 65 13.00 -3.82 -11.35
N GLY A 66 13.58 -4.72 -12.14
CA GLY A 66 15.03 -4.89 -12.20
C GLY A 66 15.74 -3.63 -12.68
N VAL A 67 17.02 -3.52 -12.34
CA VAL A 67 17.84 -2.33 -12.62
C VAL A 67 17.89 -2.06 -14.13
N GLU A 68 17.74 -0.79 -14.49
CA GLU A 68 17.82 -0.32 -15.87
C GLU A 68 19.13 -0.78 -16.54
N GLY A 69 19.04 -1.20 -17.81
CA GLY A 69 20.20 -1.70 -18.56
C GLY A 69 20.63 -3.14 -18.24
N THR A 70 19.94 -3.83 -17.33
CA THR A 70 20.19 -5.26 -17.05
C THR A 70 19.22 -6.18 -17.82
N SER A 71 19.48 -7.49 -17.82
CA SER A 71 18.55 -8.48 -18.37
C SER A 71 17.21 -8.58 -17.61
N LEU A 72 17.13 -7.93 -16.46
CA LEU A 72 15.95 -7.80 -15.61
C LEU A 72 15.26 -6.43 -15.77
N ASN A 73 15.76 -5.55 -16.65
CA ASN A 73 15.10 -4.27 -16.91
C ASN A 73 13.63 -4.49 -17.29
N GLU A 74 12.76 -3.63 -16.76
CA GLU A 74 11.29 -3.69 -16.91
C GLU A 74 10.63 -4.99 -16.41
N LYS A 75 11.40 -5.94 -15.84
CA LYS A 75 10.86 -7.15 -15.23
C LYS A 75 10.67 -6.94 -13.74
N SER A 76 9.47 -7.26 -13.25
CA SER A 76 9.17 -7.28 -11.81
C SER A 76 10.04 -8.32 -11.08
N VAL A 77 10.89 -7.84 -10.18
CA VAL A 77 11.78 -8.68 -9.36
C VAL A 77 11.30 -8.82 -7.92
N LEU A 78 10.49 -7.88 -7.42
CA LEU A 78 9.93 -7.89 -6.08
C LEU A 78 8.53 -7.25 -6.08
N ASN A 79 7.61 -7.83 -5.32
CA ASN A 79 6.29 -7.26 -5.04
C ASN A 79 6.25 -6.76 -3.59
N LEU A 80 5.80 -5.52 -3.41
CA LEU A 80 5.57 -4.91 -2.11
C LEU A 80 4.06 -4.74 -1.90
N TYR A 81 3.50 -5.49 -0.96
CA TYR A 81 2.08 -5.42 -0.62
C TYR A 81 1.88 -4.53 0.61
N PHE A 82 1.10 -3.47 0.45
CA PHE A 82 0.70 -2.54 1.50
C PHE A 82 -0.72 -2.89 1.92
N LEU A 83 -0.91 -3.18 3.21
CA LEU A 83 -2.20 -3.59 3.76
C LEU A 83 -2.61 -2.67 4.91
N ASP A 84 -3.76 -2.03 4.77
CA ASP A 84 -4.30 -1.08 5.75
C ASP A 84 -5.11 -1.81 6.83
N SER A 85 -4.47 -2.26 7.92
CA SER A 85 -5.15 -3.00 9.00
C SER A 85 -6.24 -2.23 9.76
N GLY A 86 -6.49 -0.97 9.41
CA GLY A 86 -7.35 -0.07 10.16
C GLY A 86 -6.71 0.42 11.46
N ASP A 87 -7.57 0.81 12.39
CA ASP A 87 -7.21 1.57 13.59
C ASP A 87 -7.25 0.69 14.87
N TYR A 88 -8.32 0.84 15.65
CA TYR A 88 -8.63 0.03 16.81
C TYR A 88 -9.71 -1.00 16.48
N SER A 89 -9.82 -2.01 17.33
CA SER A 89 -10.86 -3.02 17.20
C SER A 89 -12.25 -2.39 17.32
N THR A 90 -13.13 -2.75 16.39
CA THR A 90 -14.55 -2.40 16.43
C THR A 90 -15.39 -3.47 17.13
N VAL A 91 -14.78 -4.55 17.65
CA VAL A 91 -15.47 -5.65 18.33
C VAL A 91 -15.49 -5.36 19.83
N PRO A 92 -16.65 -5.15 20.48
CA PRO A 92 -16.70 -4.68 21.87
C PRO A 92 -15.95 -5.55 22.89
N SER A 93 -15.87 -6.86 22.65
CA SER A 93 -15.16 -7.79 23.53
C SER A 93 -13.65 -7.85 23.31
N ILE A 94 -13.15 -7.30 22.20
CA ILE A 94 -11.73 -7.31 21.84
C ILE A 94 -11.22 -5.87 21.94
N LYS A 95 -10.45 -5.59 22.99
CA LYS A 95 -9.84 -4.27 23.18
C LYS A 95 -8.52 -4.17 22.40
N GLY A 96 -8.12 -2.95 22.07
CA GLY A 96 -6.83 -2.68 21.43
C GLY A 96 -6.95 -2.49 19.92
N TYR A 97 -5.94 -2.91 19.17
CA TYR A 97 -5.77 -2.60 17.75
C TYR A 97 -6.69 -3.42 16.83
N GLY A 98 -6.93 -2.88 15.63
CA GLY A 98 -7.50 -3.62 14.51
C GLY A 98 -6.56 -4.72 14.01
N TRP A 99 -7.00 -5.40 12.95
CA TRP A 99 -6.25 -6.49 12.32
C TRP A 99 -6.59 -6.58 10.84
N ILE A 100 -5.78 -7.32 10.09
CA ILE A 100 -6.03 -7.62 8.69
C ILE A 100 -7.34 -8.43 8.55
N LYS A 101 -8.35 -7.80 7.96
CA LYS A 101 -9.68 -8.37 7.74
C LYS A 101 -9.72 -9.27 6.50
N VAL A 102 -10.78 -10.06 6.39
CA VAL A 102 -10.97 -11.02 5.30
C VAL A 102 -10.93 -10.35 3.93
N SER A 103 -11.53 -9.16 3.77
CA SER A 103 -11.53 -8.43 2.49
C SER A 103 -10.11 -8.15 1.97
N GLN A 104 -9.19 -7.81 2.87
CA GLN A 104 -7.79 -7.53 2.57
C GLN A 104 -7.01 -8.82 2.30
N GLN A 105 -7.30 -9.90 3.02
CA GLN A 105 -6.70 -11.21 2.76
C GLN A 105 -7.09 -11.73 1.38
N VAL A 106 -8.38 -11.62 1.03
CA VAL A 106 -8.91 -12.00 -0.29
C VAL A 106 -8.24 -11.17 -1.39
N TRP A 107 -8.18 -9.85 -1.22
CA TRP A 107 -7.49 -8.97 -2.16
C TRP A 107 -6.02 -9.36 -2.35
N PHE A 108 -5.29 -9.57 -1.24
CA PHE A 108 -3.88 -9.97 -1.28
C PHE A 108 -3.70 -11.29 -2.03
N GLN A 109 -4.50 -12.32 -1.71
CA GLN A 109 -4.44 -13.63 -2.35
C GLN A 109 -4.72 -13.53 -3.85
N GLN A 110 -5.79 -12.84 -4.25
CA GLN A 110 -6.15 -12.66 -5.66
C GLN A 110 -5.07 -11.91 -6.44
N THR A 111 -4.58 -10.81 -5.87
CA THR A 111 -3.53 -9.98 -6.48
C THR A 111 -2.24 -10.78 -6.64
N SER A 112 -1.80 -11.46 -5.58
CA SER A 112 -0.59 -12.30 -5.61
C SER A 112 -0.71 -13.44 -6.62
N SER A 113 -1.85 -14.14 -6.70
CA SER A 113 -2.05 -15.20 -7.68
C SER A 113 -2.06 -14.66 -9.11
N SER A 114 -2.71 -13.50 -9.35
CA SER A 114 -2.75 -12.88 -10.68
C SER A 114 -1.34 -12.50 -11.17
N LEU A 115 -0.54 -11.84 -10.31
CA LEU A 115 0.83 -11.44 -10.62
C LEU A 115 1.74 -12.65 -10.86
N GLN A 116 1.56 -13.74 -10.11
CA GLN A 116 2.28 -14.99 -10.36
C GLN A 116 1.97 -15.56 -11.75
N ILE A 117 0.69 -15.63 -12.13
CA ILE A 117 0.27 -16.13 -13.45
C ILE A 117 0.85 -15.26 -14.57
N GLN A 118 0.80 -13.93 -14.41
CA GLN A 118 1.37 -12.99 -15.39
C GLN A 118 2.88 -13.22 -15.57
N LYS A 119 3.62 -13.40 -14.47
CA LYS A 119 5.06 -13.68 -14.51
C LYS A 119 5.38 -15.00 -15.19
N GLU A 120 4.59 -16.04 -14.92
CA GLU A 120 4.74 -17.35 -15.57
C GLU A 120 4.40 -17.30 -17.07
N ALA A 121 3.45 -16.46 -17.48
CA ALA A 121 3.09 -16.28 -18.89
C ALA A 121 4.20 -15.56 -19.69
N ILE A 122 4.90 -14.60 -19.10
CA ILE A 122 6.02 -13.86 -19.74
C ILE A 122 7.25 -14.76 -19.93
N LEU A 123 7.39 -15.83 -19.15
CA LEU A 123 8.50 -16.78 -19.24
C LEU A 123 8.29 -17.92 -20.25
N ARG A 124 7.12 -17.98 -20.91
CA ARG A 124 6.81 -18.95 -21.97
C ARG A 124 6.93 -18.30 -23.35
#